data_AF-A0A7K6AJ01-F1
#
_entry.id   AF-A0A7K6AJ01-F1
#
_cell.length_a   1.000
_cell.length_b   1.000
_cell.length_c   1.000
_cell.angle_alpha   90.00
_cell.angle_beta   90.00
_cell.angle_gamma   90.00
#
_symmetry.space_group_name_H-M   'P 1'
#
loop_
_entity.id
_entity.type
_entity.pdbx_description
1 polymer ?
#
loop_
_entity_poly.entity_id
_entity_poly.type
_entity_poly.pdbx_seq_one_letter_code
_entity_poly.pdbx_strand_id
1 'polypeptide(L)'
;EKQVFQLRAHMYQARSLFAADSSGLSDPFARVFFISQSQCTEVLNETLCPTWDQLLVFDNVELYGEAHEVRDDPPIIVIEIYDQDTVGKADFMGRTFAKPVVKMCDEQYCAPRFPPQLEYYQIYRGNSTAGDLLAAFELLQIGPGGKSELPPIDGPTDMDRGPILPVPLGIRPVLSKYRVEGGSPTRVMMPILLGHPPMLSGPPGWSPLATLLARKRHAVASQDLPENELLHPPLNIRVVDCRAFGRYTLVGSHAVSSLRRFIYRPPGARAQRWSHTG
;
A
#
# COMPACT_ATOMS: atom_id res chain seq x y z
N GLU A 1 -17.58 -14.71 26.98
CA GLU A 1 -16.36 -14.59 27.82
C GLU A 1 -15.64 -13.26 27.51
N LYS A 2 -14.67 -12.80 28.32
CA LYS A 2 -13.80 -11.65 27.95
C LYS A 2 -12.52 -12.18 27.32
N GLN A 3 -12.18 -11.69 26.14
CA GLN A 3 -10.99 -12.08 25.39
C GLN A 3 -10.14 -10.83 25.13
N VAL A 4 -8.81 -10.98 25.19
CA VAL A 4 -7.87 -9.88 24.98
C VAL A 4 -7.04 -10.17 23.74
N PHE A 5 -6.91 -9.19 22.86
CA PHE A 5 -6.20 -9.30 21.60
C PHE A 5 -5.21 -8.15 21.40
N GLN A 6 -4.28 -8.34 20.47
CA GLN A 6 -3.50 -7.29 19.85
C GLN A 6 -3.87 -7.23 18.36
N LEU A 7 -4.32 -6.07 17.87
CA LEU A 7 -4.48 -5.86 16.43
C LEU A 7 -3.18 -5.25 15.87
N ARG A 8 -2.67 -5.84 14.80
CA ARG A 8 -1.57 -5.29 14.00
C ARG A 8 -2.11 -4.88 12.63
N ALA A 9 -2.00 -3.60 12.33
CA ALA A 9 -2.35 -3.03 11.04
C ALA A 9 -1.06 -2.69 10.27
N HIS A 10 -0.76 -3.48 9.25
CA HIS A 10 0.39 -3.34 8.38
C HIS A 10 0.03 -2.41 7.21
N MET A 11 0.18 -1.11 7.44
CA MET A 11 -0.21 -0.04 6.51
C MET A 11 0.93 0.24 5.53
N TYR A 12 0.85 -0.33 4.32
CA TYR A 12 1.98 -0.28 3.40
C TYR A 12 1.93 0.91 2.44
N GLN A 13 0.97 0.96 1.51
CA GLN A 13 0.84 2.07 0.56
C GLN A 13 -0.61 2.34 0.18
N ALA A 14 -0.92 3.52 -0.34
CA ALA A 14 -2.13 3.76 -1.11
C ALA A 14 -1.77 4.31 -2.50
N ARG A 15 -2.72 4.23 -3.43
CA ARG A 15 -2.53 4.68 -4.81
C ARG A 15 -3.79 5.31 -5.39
N SER A 16 -3.58 6.21 -6.35
CA SER A 16 -4.66 6.87 -7.09
C SER A 16 -5.64 7.62 -6.18
N LEU A 17 -5.11 8.25 -5.11
CA LEU A 17 -5.91 9.11 -4.24
C LEU A 17 -6.38 10.36 -4.99
N PHE A 18 -7.47 10.97 -4.53
CA PHE A 18 -7.92 12.26 -5.04
C PHE A 18 -6.95 13.36 -4.67
N ALA A 19 -6.69 14.30 -5.57
CA ALA A 19 -6.07 15.56 -5.21
C ALA A 19 -7.09 16.42 -4.48
N ALA A 20 -6.77 16.84 -3.26
CA ALA A 20 -7.58 17.80 -2.50
C ALA A 20 -6.99 19.22 -2.53
N ASP A 21 -5.69 19.37 -2.72
CA ASP A 21 -5.05 20.69 -2.77
C ASP A 21 -5.12 21.38 -4.13
N SER A 22 -4.99 22.71 -4.09
CA SER A 22 -4.82 23.57 -5.27
C SER A 22 -3.59 23.24 -6.13
N SER A 23 -2.59 22.55 -5.56
CA SER A 23 -1.39 22.05 -6.26
C SER A 23 -1.68 20.86 -7.17
N GLY A 24 -2.84 20.20 -7.00
CA GLY A 24 -3.16 18.93 -7.64
C GLY A 24 -2.50 17.72 -6.97
N LEU A 25 -1.96 17.88 -5.77
CA LEU A 25 -1.44 16.84 -4.89
C LEU A 25 -2.19 16.89 -3.54
N SER A 26 -1.73 16.10 -2.56
CA SER A 26 -2.29 16.02 -1.21
C SER A 26 -1.17 15.64 -0.23
N ASP A 27 -1.40 15.85 1.06
CA ASP A 27 -0.59 15.42 2.19
C ASP A 27 -1.27 14.25 2.94
N PRO A 28 -1.40 13.05 2.33
CA PRO A 28 -2.24 11.99 2.87
C PRO A 28 -1.70 11.31 4.13
N PHE A 29 -2.59 11.03 5.07
CA PHE A 29 -2.41 10.05 6.14
C PHE A 29 -3.62 9.13 6.29
N ALA A 30 -3.39 7.94 6.83
CA ALA A 30 -4.45 6.99 7.14
C ALA A 30 -4.74 6.98 8.65
N ARG A 31 -6.01 6.88 9.00
CA ARG A 31 -6.48 6.66 10.37
C ARG A 31 -7.24 5.35 10.43
N VAL A 32 -6.74 4.44 11.26
CA VAL A 32 -7.28 3.09 11.45
C VAL A 32 -8.07 3.09 12.75
N PHE A 33 -9.32 2.64 12.68
CA PHE A 33 -10.21 2.48 13.83
C PHE A 33 -10.51 1.00 14.04
N PHE A 34 -10.42 0.59 15.30
CA PHE A 34 -10.83 -0.73 15.71
C PHE A 34 -11.44 -0.69 17.11
N ILE A 35 -12.71 -1.07 17.22
CA ILE A 35 -13.49 -1.01 18.45
C ILE A 35 -13.50 0.41 19.02
N SER A 36 -12.83 0.64 20.15
CA SER A 36 -12.75 1.91 20.87
C SER A 36 -11.43 2.65 20.65
N GLN A 37 -10.52 2.07 19.86
CA GLN A 37 -9.18 2.59 19.63
C GLN A 37 -9.02 3.13 18.21
N SER A 38 -8.14 4.11 18.06
CA SER A 38 -7.73 4.64 16.76
C SER A 38 -6.25 5.00 16.75
N GLN A 39 -5.56 4.73 15.65
CA GLN A 39 -4.18 5.19 15.41
C GLN A 39 -4.05 5.76 14.00
N CYS A 40 -3.06 6.64 13.81
CA CYS A 40 -2.79 7.26 12.52
C CYS A 40 -1.40 6.86 12.03
N THR A 41 -1.25 6.74 10.72
CA THR A 41 0.06 6.74 10.07
C THR A 41 0.65 8.15 10.09
N GLU A 42 1.91 8.27 9.68
CA GLU A 42 2.48 9.57 9.36
C GLU A 42 1.78 10.22 8.15
N VAL A 43 1.90 11.54 8.12
CA VAL A 43 1.52 12.40 7.00
C VAL A 43 2.68 12.41 6.01
N LEU A 44 2.39 12.10 4.75
CA LEU A 44 3.38 12.19 3.67
C LEU A 44 3.01 13.33 2.74
N ASN A 45 3.91 14.29 2.56
CA ASN A 45 3.57 15.52 1.86
C ASN A 45 3.58 15.35 0.33
N GLU A 46 2.71 16.09 -0.36
CA GLU A 46 2.66 16.27 -1.80
C GLU A 46 2.65 14.96 -2.62
N THR A 47 1.78 14.01 -2.27
CA THR A 47 1.65 12.72 -2.96
C THR A 47 0.22 12.19 -3.06
N LEU A 48 -0.11 11.55 -4.19
CA LEU A 48 -1.34 10.78 -4.37
C LEU A 48 -1.11 9.26 -4.32
N CYS A 49 0.14 8.86 -4.05
CA CYS A 49 0.57 7.47 -3.95
C CYS A 49 1.47 7.30 -2.70
N PRO A 50 0.95 7.56 -1.49
CA PRO A 50 1.75 7.47 -0.27
C PRO A 50 2.23 6.04 -0.03
N THR A 51 3.49 5.89 0.37
CA THR A 51 4.04 4.64 0.91
C THR A 51 4.41 4.89 2.35
N TRP A 52 3.50 4.59 3.27
CA TRP A 52 3.75 4.76 4.70
C TRP A 52 4.74 3.70 5.18
N ASP A 53 4.54 2.45 4.78
CA ASP A 53 5.33 1.30 5.26
C ASP A 53 5.37 1.24 6.80
N GLN A 54 4.20 1.37 7.45
CA GLN A 54 4.07 1.47 8.91
C GLN A 54 3.23 0.35 9.50
N LEU A 55 3.68 -0.17 10.64
CA LEU A 55 2.94 -1.08 11.50
C LEU A 55 2.32 -0.29 12.66
N LEU A 56 0.99 -0.25 12.71
CA LEU A 56 0.22 0.28 13.84
C LEU A 56 -0.19 -0.86 14.76
N VAL A 57 0.11 -0.74 16.05
CA VAL A 57 -0.10 -1.80 17.05
C VAL A 57 -1.13 -1.34 18.08
N PHE A 58 -2.31 -1.95 18.03
CA PHE A 58 -3.39 -1.71 18.98
C PHE A 58 -3.31 -2.76 20.07
N ASP A 59 -2.87 -2.33 21.24
CA ASP A 59 -2.68 -3.20 22.38
C ASP A 59 -3.94 -3.33 23.23
N ASN A 60 -4.06 -4.47 23.91
CA ASN A 60 -5.09 -4.75 24.91
C ASN A 60 -6.51 -4.50 24.35
N VAL A 61 -6.78 -4.95 23.13
CA VAL A 61 -8.11 -4.87 22.54
C VAL A 61 -9.01 -5.90 23.21
N GLU A 62 -10.02 -5.43 23.91
CA GLU A 62 -10.96 -6.28 24.64
C GLU A 62 -12.18 -6.58 23.78
N LEU A 63 -12.43 -7.87 23.52
CA LEU A 63 -13.60 -8.35 22.81
C LEU A 63 -14.42 -9.25 23.73
N TYR A 64 -15.75 -9.10 23.67
CA TYR A 64 -16.69 -9.87 24.46
C TYR A 64 -17.41 -10.86 23.56
N GLY A 65 -17.38 -12.14 23.94
CA GLY A 65 -17.96 -13.23 23.15
C GLY A 65 -17.23 -14.55 23.42
N GLU A 66 -17.61 -15.60 22.73
CA GLU A 66 -16.83 -16.84 22.71
C GLU A 66 -15.63 -16.68 21.77
N ALA A 67 -14.48 -17.25 22.15
CA ALA A 67 -13.23 -17.08 21.40
C ALA A 67 -13.36 -17.54 19.93
N HIS A 68 -14.13 -18.60 19.69
CA HIS A 68 -14.41 -19.13 18.36
C HIS A 68 -15.31 -18.21 17.52
N GLU A 69 -16.29 -17.54 18.15
CA GLU A 69 -17.15 -16.59 17.44
C GLU A 69 -16.35 -15.39 16.95
N VAL A 70 -15.46 -14.85 17.80
CA VAL A 70 -14.55 -13.75 17.43
C VAL A 70 -13.59 -14.16 16.31
N ARG A 71 -13.16 -15.43 16.29
CA ARG A 71 -12.30 -15.97 15.22
C ARG A 71 -13.03 -16.06 13.90
N ASP A 72 -14.26 -16.57 13.93
CA ASP A 72 -15.03 -16.90 12.73
C ASP A 72 -15.70 -15.64 12.13
N ASP A 73 -16.08 -14.66 12.96
CA ASP A 73 -16.56 -13.34 12.51
C ASP A 73 -15.94 -12.20 13.35
N PRO A 74 -14.69 -11.80 13.06
CA PRO A 74 -14.05 -10.72 13.77
C PRO A 74 -14.69 -9.36 13.47
N PRO A 75 -14.62 -8.41 14.41
CA PRO A 75 -15.04 -7.04 14.16
C PRO A 75 -14.35 -6.42 12.94
N ILE A 76 -15.07 -5.55 12.23
CA ILE A 76 -14.57 -4.88 11.03
C ILE A 76 -13.64 -3.73 11.44
N ILE A 77 -12.50 -3.64 10.76
CA ILE A 77 -11.57 -2.52 10.85
C ILE A 77 -12.05 -1.44 9.87
N VAL A 78 -12.13 -0.20 10.34
CA VAL A 78 -12.44 0.96 9.49
C VAL A 78 -11.16 1.72 9.24
N ILE A 79 -10.87 2.00 7.97
CA ILE A 79 -9.70 2.78 7.58
C ILE A 79 -10.19 4.02 6.84
N GLU A 80 -9.80 5.18 7.31
CA GLU A 80 -10.12 6.46 6.69
C GLU A 80 -8.85 7.16 6.23
N ILE A 81 -8.89 7.71 5.02
CA ILE A 81 -7.79 8.47 4.44
C ILE A 81 -8.16 9.95 4.48
N TYR A 82 -7.21 10.75 4.92
CA TYR A 82 -7.34 12.18 5.10
C TYR A 82 -6.20 12.91 4.42
N ASP A 83 -6.50 14.13 3.96
CA ASP A 83 -5.52 15.10 3.48
C ASP A 83 -5.23 16.08 4.62
N GLN A 84 -3.95 16.29 4.95
CA GLN A 84 -3.55 17.20 6.03
C GLN A 84 -3.15 18.56 5.48
N ASP A 85 -4.14 19.44 5.33
CA ASP A 85 -3.89 20.82 4.89
C ASP A 85 -2.92 21.56 5.84
N THR A 86 -2.14 22.48 5.26
CA THR A 86 -1.21 23.35 6.00
C THR A 86 -1.93 24.22 7.04
N VAL A 87 -3.18 24.57 6.79
CA VAL A 87 -4.01 25.38 7.69
C VAL A 87 -5.42 24.83 7.72
N GLY A 88 -5.83 24.25 8.85
CA GLY A 88 -7.23 23.85 9.06
C GLY A 88 -7.38 22.42 9.57
N LYS A 89 -8.59 21.89 9.36
CA LYS A 89 -8.94 20.51 9.70
C LYS A 89 -8.63 19.63 8.50
N ALA A 90 -8.06 18.45 8.76
CA ALA A 90 -7.79 17.48 7.72
C ALA A 90 -9.07 17.10 6.92
N ASP A 91 -8.93 17.07 5.60
CA ASP A 91 -10.01 16.85 4.64
C ASP A 91 -10.22 15.35 4.39
N PHE A 92 -11.47 14.91 4.42
CA PHE A 92 -11.78 13.49 4.23
C PHE A 92 -11.68 13.10 2.75
N MET A 93 -10.75 12.19 2.44
CA MET A 93 -10.47 11.72 1.08
C MET A 93 -11.26 10.44 0.75
N GLY A 94 -11.49 9.58 1.73
CA GLY A 94 -12.25 8.34 1.54
C GLY A 94 -12.08 7.34 2.67
N ARG A 95 -12.82 6.24 2.58
CA ARG A 95 -12.84 5.17 3.58
C ARG A 95 -12.82 3.79 2.91
N THR A 96 -12.24 2.82 3.60
CA THR A 96 -12.39 1.40 3.29
C THR A 96 -12.58 0.58 4.57
N PHE A 97 -12.87 -0.71 4.41
CA PHE A 97 -13.15 -1.65 5.49
C PHE A 97 -12.35 -2.93 5.27
N ALA A 98 -11.85 -3.52 6.36
CA ALA A 98 -11.10 -4.76 6.32
C ALA A 98 -11.54 -5.71 7.43
N LYS A 99 -11.41 -7.02 7.20
CA LYS A 99 -11.51 -8.04 8.26
C LYS A 99 -10.09 -8.54 8.57
N PRO A 100 -9.67 -8.57 9.85
CA PRO A 100 -8.36 -9.10 10.20
C PRO A 100 -8.31 -10.62 10.06
N VAL A 101 -7.12 -11.15 9.76
CA VAL A 101 -6.83 -12.57 9.97
C VAL A 101 -6.65 -12.79 11.46
N VAL A 102 -7.58 -13.51 12.09
CA VAL A 102 -7.49 -13.80 13.54
C VAL A 102 -6.47 -14.92 13.76
N LYS A 103 -5.66 -14.83 14.82
CA LYS A 103 -4.77 -15.89 15.30
C LYS A 103 -5.13 -16.19 16.74
N MET A 104 -5.49 -17.42 17.04
CA MET A 104 -5.77 -17.83 18.42
C MET A 104 -4.47 -18.10 19.19
N CYS A 105 -4.52 -18.09 20.52
CA CYS A 105 -3.32 -18.26 21.34
C CYS A 105 -2.74 -19.68 21.24
N ASP A 106 -3.59 -20.68 20.99
CA ASP A 106 -3.24 -22.09 20.78
C ASP A 106 -2.77 -22.41 19.35
N GLU A 107 -2.87 -21.46 18.41
CA GLU A 107 -2.41 -21.63 17.03
C GLU A 107 -0.93 -21.26 16.87
N GLN A 108 -0.22 -21.99 16.00
CA GLN A 108 1.16 -21.68 15.63
C GLN A 108 1.21 -20.55 14.59
N TYR A 109 2.09 -19.58 14.79
CA TYR A 109 2.34 -18.52 13.81
C TYR A 109 3.25 -19.03 12.69
N CYS A 110 2.65 -19.63 11.65
CA CYS A 110 3.41 -20.18 10.52
C CYS A 110 2.57 -20.23 9.23
N ALA A 111 3.27 -20.49 8.12
CA ALA A 111 2.66 -20.66 6.81
C ALA A 111 1.64 -21.81 6.82
N PRO A 112 0.54 -21.73 6.05
CA PRO A 112 0.27 -20.71 5.01
C PRO A 112 -0.50 -19.47 5.51
N ARG A 113 -0.98 -19.47 6.77
CA ARG A 113 -1.89 -18.42 7.28
C ARG A 113 -1.16 -17.20 7.81
N PHE A 114 0.07 -17.37 8.30
CA PHE A 114 0.87 -16.31 8.89
C PHE A 114 2.30 -16.25 8.31
N PRO A 115 2.90 -15.05 8.21
CA PRO A 115 2.28 -13.75 8.42
C PRO A 115 1.24 -13.42 7.32
N PRO A 116 0.26 -12.55 7.59
CA PRO A 116 -0.75 -12.19 6.60
C PRO A 116 -0.10 -11.52 5.38
N GLN A 117 -0.70 -11.70 4.22
CA GLN A 117 -0.21 -11.09 2.98
C GLN A 117 -0.87 -9.74 2.74
N LEU A 118 -0.18 -8.85 2.02
CA LEU A 118 -0.73 -7.57 1.62
C LEU A 118 -1.84 -7.75 0.58
N GLU A 119 -2.98 -7.09 0.80
CA GLU A 119 -4.14 -7.11 -0.06
C GLU A 119 -4.63 -5.70 -0.41
N TYR A 120 -5.25 -5.57 -1.59
CA TYR A 120 -5.83 -4.30 -2.01
C TYR A 120 -7.25 -4.13 -1.48
N TYR A 121 -7.47 -2.99 -0.83
CA TYR A 121 -8.75 -2.54 -0.32
C TYR A 121 -9.17 -1.30 -1.12
N GLN A 122 -10.30 -1.39 -1.82
CA GLN A 122 -10.85 -0.25 -2.55
C GLN A 122 -11.31 0.83 -1.56
N ILE A 123 -10.81 2.05 -1.74
CA ILE A 123 -11.23 3.23 -0.99
C ILE A 123 -12.43 3.85 -1.69
N TYR A 124 -13.44 4.26 -0.93
CA TYR A 124 -14.64 4.92 -1.42
C TYR A 124 -14.84 6.29 -0.78
N ARG A 125 -15.31 7.26 -1.57
CA ARG A 125 -15.78 8.57 -1.13
C ARG A 125 -17.20 8.77 -1.66
N GLY A 126 -18.19 8.63 -0.79
CA GLY A 126 -19.59 8.52 -1.22
C GLY A 126 -19.76 7.34 -2.17
N ASN A 127 -20.30 7.60 -3.37
CA ASN A 127 -20.54 6.58 -4.39
C ASN A 127 -19.38 6.42 -5.39
N SER A 128 -18.25 7.11 -5.19
CA SER A 128 -17.10 7.09 -6.10
C SER A 128 -15.93 6.34 -5.48
N THR A 129 -15.17 5.62 -6.31
CA THR A 129 -13.87 5.06 -5.92
C THR A 129 -12.86 6.20 -5.73
N ALA A 130 -12.07 6.12 -4.65
CA ALA A 130 -11.14 7.16 -4.20
C ALA A 130 -9.69 6.66 -4.10
N GLY A 131 -9.36 5.60 -4.84
CA GLY A 131 -8.05 4.95 -4.82
C GLY A 131 -8.07 3.57 -4.16
N ASP A 132 -6.90 2.94 -4.07
CA ASP A 132 -6.74 1.64 -3.43
C ASP A 132 -5.71 1.73 -2.30
N LEU A 133 -5.99 1.07 -1.18
CA LEU A 133 -5.06 0.85 -0.07
C LEU A 133 -4.46 -0.55 -0.19
N LEU A 134 -3.15 -0.69 -0.08
CA LEU A 134 -2.46 -1.97 0.07
C LEU A 134 -2.04 -2.13 1.53
N ALA A 135 -2.64 -3.08 2.23
CA ALA A 135 -2.40 -3.31 3.65
C ALA A 135 -2.63 -4.78 4.04
N ALA A 136 -2.22 -5.16 5.24
CA ALA A 136 -2.55 -6.45 5.85
C ALA A 136 -2.97 -6.22 7.31
N PHE A 137 -3.88 -7.05 7.82
CA PHE A 137 -4.41 -6.91 9.17
C PHE A 137 -4.46 -8.27 9.86
N GLU A 138 -3.96 -8.35 11.09
CA GLU A 138 -4.03 -9.56 11.91
C GLU A 138 -4.46 -9.22 13.34
N LEU A 139 -5.29 -10.08 13.91
CA LEU A 139 -5.82 -9.96 15.27
C LEU A 139 -5.34 -11.14 16.09
N LEU A 140 -4.42 -10.91 17.01
CA LEU A 140 -3.72 -11.95 17.75
C LEU A 140 -4.27 -12.08 19.16
N GLN A 141 -4.81 -13.24 19.53
CA GLN A 141 -5.30 -13.47 20.89
C GLN A 141 -4.12 -13.54 21.86
N ILE A 142 -4.25 -12.82 22.97
CA ILE A 142 -3.28 -12.83 24.05
C ILE A 142 -3.66 -13.95 25.02
N GLY A 143 -2.82 -14.99 25.08
CA GLY A 143 -2.99 -16.11 25.99
C GLY A 143 -2.56 -15.80 27.43
N PRO A 144 -2.58 -16.82 28.32
CA PRO A 144 -2.18 -16.67 29.71
C PRO A 144 -0.72 -16.21 29.89
N GLY A 145 0.18 -16.53 28.94
CA GLY A 145 1.56 -16.04 28.93
C GLY A 145 1.72 -14.58 28.52
N GLY A 146 0.61 -13.88 28.24
CA GLY A 146 0.59 -12.47 27.92
C GLY A 146 1.23 -12.14 26.56
N LYS A 147 1.71 -10.90 26.41
CA LYS A 147 2.29 -10.41 25.15
C LYS A 147 3.58 -11.13 24.72
N SER A 148 4.22 -11.88 25.63
CA SER A 148 5.43 -12.64 25.33
C SER A 148 5.20 -13.80 24.35
N GLU A 149 3.96 -14.26 24.19
CA GLU A 149 3.59 -15.35 23.26
C GLU A 149 3.29 -14.82 21.85
N LEU A 150 3.20 -13.50 21.67
CA LEU A 150 2.96 -12.88 20.39
C LEU A 150 4.23 -12.94 19.52
N PRO A 151 4.10 -13.00 18.18
CA PRO A 151 5.25 -12.92 17.29
C PRO A 151 6.04 -11.65 17.55
N PRO A 152 7.39 -11.68 17.55
CA PRO A 152 8.20 -10.51 17.84
C PRO A 152 7.91 -9.38 16.83
N ILE A 153 8.08 -8.15 17.29
CA ILE A 153 8.04 -6.96 16.44
C ILE A 153 9.48 -6.44 16.36
N ASP A 154 10.04 -6.43 15.16
CA ASP A 154 11.39 -5.92 14.94
C ASP A 154 11.36 -4.38 14.88
N GLY A 155 11.85 -3.72 15.92
CA GLY A 155 11.99 -2.26 15.98
C GLY A 155 12.08 -1.73 17.41
N PRO A 156 12.59 -0.51 17.65
CA PRO A 156 12.56 0.06 18.99
C PRO A 156 11.09 0.31 19.39
N THR A 157 10.68 -0.17 20.56
CA THR A 157 9.37 0.15 21.16
C THR A 157 9.59 1.22 22.22
N ASP A 158 9.53 2.50 21.87
CA ASP A 158 9.61 3.59 22.86
C ASP A 158 8.21 4.09 23.23
N MET A 159 7.97 4.33 24.52
CA MET A 159 6.63 4.17 25.12
C MET A 159 5.76 5.44 25.22
N ASP A 160 6.17 6.57 24.63
CA ASP A 160 5.37 7.80 24.66
C ASP A 160 4.76 8.19 23.30
N ARG A 161 5.44 7.86 22.19
CA ARG A 161 4.93 7.88 20.80
C ARG A 161 5.58 6.86 19.85
N GLY A 162 6.59 6.12 20.31
CA GLY A 162 7.35 5.13 19.54
C GLY A 162 8.16 5.70 18.36
N PRO A 163 9.28 5.06 17.97
CA PRO A 163 9.74 5.18 16.60
C PRO A 163 8.74 4.44 15.69
N ILE A 164 8.50 5.02 14.51
CA ILE A 164 7.65 4.42 13.48
C ILE A 164 8.15 3.00 13.19
N LEU A 165 7.29 2.01 13.46
CA LEU A 165 7.60 0.61 13.21
C LEU A 165 7.38 0.32 11.73
N PRO A 166 8.38 -0.19 11.00
CA PRO A 166 8.18 -0.58 9.61
C PRO A 166 7.27 -1.81 9.49
N VAL A 167 6.64 -2.01 8.32
CA VAL A 167 6.03 -3.31 8.02
C VAL A 167 7.11 -4.39 8.00
N PRO A 168 6.92 -5.55 8.67
CA PRO A 168 7.91 -6.62 8.70
C PRO A 168 8.27 -7.14 7.30
N LEU A 169 9.54 -7.54 7.13
CA LEU A 169 10.06 -8.03 5.83
C LEU A 169 9.27 -9.22 5.26
N GLY A 170 8.72 -10.09 6.12
CA GLY A 170 7.89 -11.23 5.69
C GLY A 170 6.52 -10.85 5.12
N ILE A 171 6.08 -9.61 5.30
CA ILE A 171 4.80 -9.08 4.80
C ILE A 171 5.03 -8.13 3.61
N ARG A 172 6.16 -7.42 3.59
CA ARG A 172 6.53 -6.53 2.49
C ARG A 172 6.57 -7.28 1.14
N PRO A 173 6.25 -6.61 0.02
CA PRO A 173 6.41 -7.21 -1.29
C PRO A 173 7.87 -7.54 -1.57
N VAL A 174 8.15 -8.78 -1.96
CA VAL A 174 9.46 -9.17 -2.50
C VAL A 174 9.63 -8.50 -3.86
N LEU A 175 10.73 -7.77 -4.07
CA LEU A 175 10.98 -7.05 -5.32
C LEU A 175 11.90 -7.86 -6.23
N SER A 176 11.58 -7.84 -7.53
CA SER A 176 12.38 -8.39 -8.61
C SER A 176 12.67 -7.31 -9.65
N LYS A 177 13.79 -7.41 -10.34
CA LYS A 177 14.19 -6.42 -11.35
C LYS A 177 13.46 -6.68 -12.67
N TYR A 178 12.61 -5.75 -13.07
CA TYR A 178 11.90 -5.77 -14.35
C TYR A 178 12.51 -4.80 -15.36
N ARG A 179 12.43 -5.18 -16.64
CA ARG A 179 12.75 -4.30 -17.78
C ARG A 179 11.44 -3.84 -18.40
N VAL A 180 11.17 -2.54 -18.32
CA VAL A 180 9.97 -1.92 -18.90
C VAL A 180 10.30 -1.35 -20.26
N GLU A 181 9.53 -1.75 -21.27
CA GLU A 181 9.69 -1.31 -22.65
C GLU A 181 8.41 -0.63 -23.16
N GLY A 182 8.56 0.57 -23.71
CA GLY A 182 7.48 1.33 -24.33
C GLY A 182 7.82 1.72 -25.76
N GLY A 183 6.85 1.65 -26.67
CA GLY A 183 7.01 2.04 -28.06
C GLY A 183 5.89 2.95 -28.53
N SER A 184 6.20 4.00 -29.29
CA SER A 184 5.22 4.86 -29.94
C SER A 184 5.48 4.94 -31.46
N PRO A 185 4.44 4.91 -32.31
CA PRO A 185 4.62 5.03 -33.76
C PRO A 185 5.08 6.44 -34.19
N THR A 186 4.83 7.44 -33.35
CA THR A 186 5.09 8.88 -33.59
C THR A 186 6.17 9.40 -32.64
N ARG A 187 6.95 10.44 -33.02
CA ARG A 187 7.90 11.10 -32.10
C ARG A 187 7.13 11.83 -30.99
N VAL A 188 6.78 11.12 -29.95
CA VAL A 188 6.02 11.61 -28.79
C VAL A 188 6.86 11.36 -27.55
N MET A 189 7.05 12.41 -26.76
CA MET A 189 7.68 12.26 -25.46
C MET A 189 6.66 11.61 -24.52
N MET A 190 6.91 10.35 -24.16
CA MET A 190 6.11 9.57 -23.22
C MET A 190 6.87 9.40 -21.91
N PRO A 191 6.78 10.35 -20.96
CA PRO A 191 7.17 10.07 -19.59
C PRO A 191 6.33 8.91 -19.04
N ILE A 192 6.96 7.75 -18.89
CA ILE A 192 6.39 6.61 -18.17
C ILE A 192 6.64 6.86 -16.70
N LEU A 193 5.57 7.05 -15.93
CA LEU A 193 5.62 7.12 -14.48
C LEU A 193 5.29 5.74 -13.92
N LEU A 194 6.29 5.05 -13.40
CA LEU A 194 6.09 3.89 -12.55
C LEU A 194 6.11 4.36 -11.10
N GLY A 195 5.07 3.99 -10.34
CA GLY A 195 5.05 4.22 -8.89
C GLY A 195 6.34 3.69 -8.25
N HIS A 196 6.89 4.46 -7.31
CA HIS A 196 8.18 4.23 -6.69
C HIS A 196 8.32 2.80 -6.11
N PRO A 197 9.46 2.09 -6.30
CA PRO A 197 9.85 0.99 -5.44
C PRO A 197 10.39 1.56 -4.12
N PRO A 198 10.01 1.06 -2.94
CA PRO A 198 10.16 1.75 -1.64
C PRO A 198 11.58 2.06 -1.16
N MET A 199 12.63 1.60 -1.85
CA MET A 199 14.01 1.64 -1.31
C MET A 199 14.83 2.89 -1.70
N LEU A 200 14.27 3.83 -2.46
CA LEU A 200 14.99 5.03 -2.93
C LEU A 200 14.32 6.32 -2.43
N SER A 201 14.23 6.52 -1.11
CA SER A 201 13.88 7.82 -0.54
C SER A 201 14.97 8.85 -0.88
N GLY A 202 14.77 9.62 -1.94
CA GLY A 202 15.52 10.84 -2.22
C GLY A 202 15.05 12.01 -1.34
N PRO A 203 15.80 13.14 -1.33
CA PRO A 203 15.47 14.31 -0.51
C PRO A 203 14.09 14.92 -0.86
N PRO A 204 13.50 15.72 0.05
CA PRO A 204 12.17 16.31 -0.12
C PRO A 204 12.11 17.16 -1.40
N GLY A 205 11.07 16.96 -2.21
CA GLY A 205 10.93 17.61 -3.53
C GLY A 205 11.50 16.81 -4.72
N TRP A 206 12.11 15.64 -4.47
CA TRP A 206 12.36 14.66 -5.52
C TRP A 206 11.18 13.69 -5.60
N SER A 207 10.26 13.93 -6.53
CA SER A 207 9.38 12.87 -7.02
C SER A 207 10.18 12.03 -8.02
N PRO A 208 10.67 10.82 -7.69
CA PRO A 208 11.43 10.00 -8.63
C PRO A 208 10.40 9.27 -9.47
N LEU A 209 9.71 10.03 -10.32
CA LEU A 209 8.70 9.57 -11.24
C LEU A 209 9.27 8.71 -12.37
N ALA A 210 10.38 7.97 -12.17
CA ALA A 210 11.10 7.20 -13.20
C ALA A 210 10.87 7.73 -14.62
N THR A 211 11.04 9.05 -14.83
CA THR A 211 10.50 9.71 -16.01
C THR A 211 11.29 9.23 -17.20
N LEU A 212 10.78 8.22 -17.91
CA LEU A 212 11.45 7.72 -19.08
C LEU A 212 11.23 8.73 -20.20
N LEU A 213 12.15 9.67 -20.34
CA LEU A 213 12.13 10.64 -21.44
C LEU A 213 12.51 9.95 -22.74
N ALA A 214 11.52 9.31 -23.35
CA ALA A 214 11.67 8.73 -24.68
C ALA A 214 11.76 9.84 -25.73
N ARG A 215 12.99 10.30 -26.04
CA ARG A 215 13.25 11.07 -27.27
C ARG A 215 13.24 10.19 -28.54
N LYS A 216 13.08 8.87 -28.40
CA LYS A 216 13.13 7.85 -29.46
C LYS A 216 11.78 7.11 -29.56
N ARG A 217 11.53 6.44 -30.70
CA ARG A 217 10.35 5.56 -30.94
C ARG A 217 10.20 4.44 -29.90
N HIS A 218 11.29 4.08 -29.23
CA HIS A 218 11.34 3.04 -28.20
C HIS A 218 12.04 3.58 -26.95
N ALA A 219 11.54 3.16 -25.80
CA ALA A 219 11.96 3.57 -24.49
C ALA A 219 12.18 2.30 -23.65
N VAL A 220 13.32 2.21 -22.96
CA VAL A 220 13.66 1.06 -22.10
C VAL A 220 14.12 1.58 -20.74
N ALA A 221 13.53 1.05 -19.67
CA ALA A 221 13.93 1.32 -18.28
C ALA A 221 14.10 0.00 -17.51
N SER A 222 14.96 0.01 -16.48
CA SER A 222 15.01 -1.07 -15.49
C SER A 222 14.42 -0.56 -14.19
N GLN A 223 13.52 -1.33 -13.58
CA GLN A 223 12.86 -0.95 -12.33
C GLN A 223 12.56 -2.18 -11.48
N ASP A 224 12.72 -2.04 -10.16
CA ASP A 224 12.33 -3.07 -9.22
C ASP A 224 10.81 -3.02 -9.01
N LEU A 225 10.12 -4.13 -9.27
CA LEU A 225 8.68 -4.27 -9.05
C LEU A 225 8.42 -5.53 -8.21
N PRO A 226 7.30 -5.60 -7.47
CA PRO A 226 6.95 -6.80 -6.73
C PRO A 226 6.96 -8.07 -7.59
N GLU A 227 7.47 -9.19 -7.07
CA GLU A 227 7.36 -10.50 -7.73
C GLU A 227 5.90 -10.93 -7.89
N ASN A 228 5.07 -10.61 -6.89
CA ASN A 228 3.64 -10.81 -6.99
C ASN A 228 3.04 -9.74 -7.92
N GLU A 229 2.65 -10.16 -9.13
CA GLU A 229 2.05 -9.30 -10.16
C GLU A 229 0.72 -8.66 -9.74
N LEU A 230 0.06 -9.12 -8.66
CA LEU A 230 -1.06 -8.39 -8.06
C LEU A 230 -0.61 -7.04 -7.52
N LEU A 231 0.57 -7.00 -6.90
CA LEU A 231 1.12 -5.88 -6.16
C LEU A 231 1.83 -4.85 -7.04
N HIS A 232 1.88 -5.08 -8.35
CA HIS A 232 2.46 -4.14 -9.30
C HIS A 232 1.75 -2.77 -9.19
N PRO A 233 2.51 -1.66 -9.06
CA PRO A 233 1.95 -0.33 -9.06
C PRO A 233 1.28 -0.02 -10.42
N PRO A 234 0.31 0.90 -10.45
CA PRO A 234 -0.30 1.35 -11.68
C PRO A 234 0.72 2.14 -12.50
N LEU A 235 0.58 2.08 -13.82
CA LEU A 235 1.44 2.79 -14.76
C LEU A 235 0.73 4.04 -15.26
N ASN A 236 1.27 5.21 -14.95
CA ASN A 236 0.75 6.47 -15.48
C ASN A 236 1.51 6.83 -16.76
N ILE A 237 0.80 6.87 -17.88
CA ILE A 237 1.31 7.26 -19.19
C ILE A 237 0.84 8.68 -19.45
N ARG A 238 1.77 9.63 -19.47
CA ARG A 238 1.49 11.01 -19.87
C ARG A 238 2.07 11.26 -21.26
N VAL A 239 1.29 11.96 -22.09
CA VAL A 239 1.66 12.35 -23.45
C VAL A 239 1.81 13.86 -23.48
N VAL A 240 3.00 14.34 -23.80
CA VAL A 240 3.27 15.78 -23.89
C VAL A 240 3.70 16.17 -25.30
N ASP A 241 3.15 17.28 -25.78
CA ASP A 241 3.52 17.94 -27.03
C ASP A 241 4.71 18.87 -26.76
N CYS A 242 5.80 18.62 -27.50
CA CYS A 242 7.02 19.42 -27.43
C CYS A 242 6.96 20.50 -28.53
N ARG A 243 6.56 21.70 -28.15
CA ARG A 243 6.52 22.85 -29.06
C ARG A 243 7.89 23.53 -29.11
N ALA A 244 8.08 24.37 -30.13
CA ALA A 244 9.28 25.20 -30.25
C ALA A 244 9.53 26.01 -28.95
N PHE A 245 10.79 26.33 -28.67
CA PHE A 245 11.24 27.04 -27.47
C PHE A 245 11.07 26.29 -26.14
N GLY A 246 11.08 24.96 -26.17
CA GLY A 246 11.11 24.14 -24.93
C GLY A 246 9.81 24.17 -24.14
N ARG A 247 8.70 24.57 -24.77
CA ARG A 247 7.37 24.52 -24.15
C ARG A 247 6.81 23.10 -24.27
N TYR A 248 6.45 22.52 -23.13
CA TYR A 248 5.79 21.22 -23.05
C TYR A 248 4.32 21.43 -22.68
N THR A 249 3.41 20.87 -23.46
CA THR A 249 1.98 20.90 -23.16
C THR A 249 1.46 19.47 -23.00
N LEU A 250 0.83 19.16 -21.87
CA LEU A 250 0.18 17.86 -21.67
C LEU A 250 -0.98 17.73 -22.68
N VAL A 251 -0.90 16.72 -23.54
CA VAL A 251 -1.92 16.40 -24.55
C VAL A 251 -2.92 15.40 -23.99
N GLY A 252 -2.44 14.48 -23.15
CA GLY A 252 -3.30 13.47 -22.54
C GLY A 252 -2.56 12.68 -21.46
N SER A 253 -3.33 12.09 -20.55
CA SER A 253 -2.83 11.20 -19.51
C SER A 253 -3.74 9.98 -19.44
N HIS A 254 -3.14 8.81 -19.27
CA HIS A 254 -3.87 7.56 -19.09
C HIS A 254 -3.19 6.73 -17.99
N ALA A 255 -4.00 6.17 -17.09
CA ALA A 255 -3.52 5.31 -16.02
C ALA A 255 -3.88 3.85 -16.34
N VAL A 256 -2.87 2.98 -16.42
CA VAL A 256 -3.05 1.53 -16.51
C VAL A 256 -3.02 0.99 -15.08
N SER A 257 -4.17 0.57 -14.59
CA SER A 257 -4.34 0.08 -13.20
C SER A 257 -3.68 -1.28 -12.93
N SER A 258 -3.45 -2.09 -13.96
CA SER A 258 -2.81 -3.40 -13.83
C SER A 258 -1.84 -3.69 -14.98
N LEU A 259 -0.60 -4.01 -14.61
CA LEU A 259 0.46 -4.36 -15.56
C LEU A 259 0.37 -5.81 -16.07
N ARG A 260 -0.49 -6.66 -15.49
CA ARG A 260 -0.57 -8.10 -15.76
C ARG A 260 -0.66 -8.47 -17.23
N ARG A 261 -1.43 -7.70 -18.00
CA ARG A 261 -1.66 -7.94 -19.44
C ARG A 261 -0.45 -7.58 -20.31
N PHE A 262 0.54 -6.89 -19.75
CA PHE A 262 1.71 -6.37 -20.45
C PHE A 262 3.01 -7.09 -20.05
N ILE A 263 2.94 -8.10 -19.18
CA ILE A 263 4.10 -8.87 -18.75
C ILE A 263 4.47 -9.87 -19.85
N TYR A 264 5.64 -9.66 -20.45
CA TYR A 264 6.24 -10.61 -21.37
C TYR A 264 7.02 -11.67 -20.59
N ARG A 265 6.73 -12.95 -20.86
CA ARG A 265 7.50 -14.08 -20.33
C ARG A 265 8.21 -14.77 -21.50
N PRO A 266 9.56 -14.81 -21.52
CA PRO A 266 10.27 -15.51 -22.58
C PRO A 266 9.95 -17.01 -22.54
N PRO A 267 9.78 -17.67 -23.70
CA PRO A 267 9.58 -19.11 -23.76
C PRO A 267 10.78 -19.83 -23.12
N GLY A 268 10.58 -20.51 -21.99
CA GLY A 268 11.64 -21.25 -21.27
C GLY A 268 11.79 -20.88 -19.79
N ALA A 269 11.26 -19.75 -19.34
CA ALA A 269 11.09 -19.48 -17.91
C ALA A 269 9.94 -20.35 -17.39
N ARG A 270 10.27 -21.41 -16.65
CA ARG A 270 9.34 -22.39 -16.10
C ARG A 270 8.20 -21.66 -15.37
N ALA A 271 6.99 -21.72 -15.92
CA ALA A 271 5.80 -21.21 -15.23
C ALA A 271 5.70 -21.92 -13.88
N GLN A 272 5.86 -21.19 -12.77
CA GLN A 272 5.35 -21.69 -11.50
C GLN A 272 3.83 -21.75 -11.65
N ARG A 273 3.34 -22.95 -11.98
CA ARG A 273 1.93 -23.32 -11.86
C ARG A 273 1.57 -23.09 -10.40
N TRP A 274 0.81 -22.03 -10.13
CA TRP A 274 0.01 -21.97 -8.92
C TRP A 274 -1.05 -23.06 -9.06
N SER A 275 -0.84 -24.18 -8.39
CA SER A 275 -1.85 -25.21 -8.25
C SER A 275 -3.00 -24.64 -7.43
N HIS A 276 -4.08 -24.28 -8.12
CA HIS A 276 -5.39 -24.26 -7.50
C HIS A 276 -5.76 -25.71 -7.15
N THR A 277 -5.55 -26.07 -5.89
CA THR A 277 -6.38 -27.05 -5.18
C THR A 277 -7.28 -26.19 -4.30
N GLY A 278 -8.57 -26.07 -4.55
CA GLY A 278 -9.55 -27.14 -4.66
C GLY A 278 -10.46 -26.96 -3.46
#